data_AF-A0A660VWI1-F1
#
_entry.id   AF-A0A660VWI1-F1
#
_cell.length_a   1.000
_cell.length_b   1.000
_cell.length_c   1.000
_cell.angle_alpha   90.00
_cell.angle_beta   90.00
_cell.angle_gamma   90.00
#
_symmetry.space_group_name_H-M   'P 1'
#
loop_
_entity.id
_entity.type
_entity.pdbx_description
1 polymer ?
#
loop_
_entity_poly.entity_id
_entity_poly.type
_entity_poly.pdbx_seq_one_letter_code
_entity_poly.pdbx_strand_id
1 'polypeptide(L)'
;MLETRQDGIKERGFVMHFRKTISLLVIFLLMMSIPAFSKQGKNNVSGKVKVSGDDASVWIDFTAAGAKNSRAIGGSFCCQPDGEGKKTCANVVYMKVDGRYAWLAGKCTSDSSGLAGRWFFMAVHDGGTPGYLADHLWLDWLPDTPDAESVAKRKVENLEKPANNKSIEAGNIVVEPCK
;
A
#
# COMPACT_ATOMS: atom_id res chain seq x y z
N MET A 1 69.91 20.48 39.22
CA MET A 1 69.40 20.93 37.90
C MET A 1 69.16 19.65 37.10
N LEU A 2 67.96 19.03 37.14
CA LEU A 2 66.76 19.33 36.34
C LEU A 2 67.16 19.54 34.86
N GLU A 3 66.67 18.84 33.83
CA GLU A 3 65.57 17.89 33.71
C GLU A 3 65.61 17.25 32.30
N THR A 4 65.16 15.99 32.22
CA THR A 4 64.38 15.32 31.15
C THR A 4 64.60 15.61 29.65
N ARG A 5 64.87 14.52 28.91
CA ARG A 5 64.29 14.27 27.58
C ARG A 5 63.86 12.81 27.47
N GLN A 6 62.55 12.56 27.46
CA GLN A 6 61.95 11.36 26.89
C GLN A 6 60.52 11.69 26.44
N ASP A 7 60.38 12.25 25.25
CA ASP A 7 59.11 12.31 24.53
C ASP A 7 59.33 11.76 23.12
N GLY A 8 58.66 10.64 22.82
CA GLY A 8 58.78 10.01 21.50
C GLY A 8 58.12 8.64 21.33
N ILE A 9 57.50 8.07 22.37
CA ILE A 9 56.88 6.74 22.29
C ILE A 9 55.54 6.73 23.04
N LYS A 10 54.57 7.55 22.62
CA LYS A 10 53.18 7.40 23.11
C LYS A 10 52.09 7.51 22.04
N GLU A 11 52.40 7.92 20.81
CA GLU A 11 51.35 8.19 19.81
C GLU A 11 50.95 7.00 18.92
N ARG A 12 51.74 5.92 18.84
CA ARG A 12 51.43 4.82 17.89
C ARG A 12 50.44 3.76 18.41
N GLY A 13 50.20 3.69 19.73
CA GLY A 13 49.27 2.72 20.32
C GLY A 13 47.81 3.14 20.26
N PHE A 14 47.53 4.46 20.24
CA PHE A 14 46.18 4.99 20.36
C PHE A 14 45.39 4.91 19.03
N VAL A 15 46.09 5.08 17.89
CA VAL A 15 45.45 5.11 16.56
C VAL A 15 45.01 3.72 16.10
N MET A 16 45.73 2.66 16.50
CA MET A 16 45.40 1.29 16.06
C MET A 16 44.21 0.70 16.81
N HIS A 17 43.98 1.09 18.08
CA HIS A 17 42.81 0.68 18.84
C HIS A 17 41.53 1.38 18.37
N PHE A 18 41.59 2.68 18.07
CA PHE A 18 40.40 3.45 17.64
C PHE A 18 39.80 2.97 16.31
N ARG A 19 40.64 2.50 15.37
CA ARG A 19 40.17 1.97 14.08
C ARG A 19 39.44 0.63 14.20
N LYS A 20 39.85 -0.25 15.10
CA LYS A 20 39.18 -1.56 15.27
C LYS A 20 37.82 -1.43 15.95
N THR A 21 37.66 -0.52 16.91
CA THR A 21 36.36 -0.27 17.55
C THR A 21 35.36 0.41 16.62
N ILE A 22 35.81 1.34 15.77
CA ILE A 22 34.92 2.00 14.79
C ILE A 22 34.47 1.00 13.70
N SER A 23 35.37 0.15 13.19
CA SER A 23 34.97 -0.86 12.19
C SER A 23 33.97 -1.88 12.73
N LEU A 24 34.06 -2.27 14.02
CA LEU A 24 33.07 -3.14 14.65
C LEU A 24 31.72 -2.44 14.86
N LEU A 25 31.72 -1.14 15.20
CA LEU A 25 30.49 -0.37 15.40
C LEU A 25 29.71 -0.15 14.09
N VAL A 26 30.42 0.09 12.99
CA VAL A 26 29.80 0.28 11.66
C VAL A 26 29.17 -1.01 11.14
N ILE A 27 29.79 -2.17 11.38
CA ILE A 27 29.21 -3.47 10.98
C ILE A 27 27.95 -3.79 11.82
N PHE A 28 27.94 -3.43 13.11
CA PHE A 28 26.76 -3.61 13.96
C PHE A 28 25.59 -2.70 13.58
N LEU A 29 25.88 -1.46 13.15
CA LEU A 29 24.88 -0.51 12.66
C LEU A 29 24.32 -0.92 11.28
N LEU A 30 25.12 -1.51 10.39
CA LEU A 30 24.65 -2.00 9.09
C LEU A 30 23.81 -3.29 9.18
N MET A 31 24.00 -4.12 10.21
CA MET A 31 23.20 -5.33 10.43
C MET A 31 21.81 -5.04 11.03
N MET A 32 21.57 -3.86 11.60
CA MET A 32 20.26 -3.48 12.15
C MET A 32 19.32 -2.82 11.13
N SER A 33 19.78 -2.57 9.90
CA SER A 33 18.98 -1.91 8.85
C SER A 33 18.61 -2.83 7.70
N ILE A 34 18.68 -4.16 7.87
CA ILE A 34 17.87 -5.03 7.02
C ILE A 34 16.46 -4.91 7.60
N PRO A 35 15.51 -4.19 6.97
CA PRO A 35 14.11 -4.40 7.32
C PRO A 35 13.91 -5.89 7.15
N ALA A 36 13.63 -6.59 8.25
CA ALA A 36 13.28 -7.99 8.23
C ALA A 36 12.26 -8.12 7.11
N PHE A 37 12.65 -8.70 5.97
CA PHE A 37 11.80 -8.84 4.80
C PHE A 37 10.58 -9.56 5.33
N SER A 38 9.52 -8.78 5.52
CA SER A 38 8.37 -9.20 6.29
C SER A 38 7.87 -10.44 5.61
N LYS A 39 7.72 -11.53 6.36
CA LYS A 39 6.88 -12.65 5.95
C LYS A 39 5.71 -12.05 5.17
N GLN A 40 5.56 -12.38 3.89
CA GLN A 40 4.37 -12.07 3.11
C GLN A 40 3.21 -12.83 3.78
N GLY A 41 2.71 -12.24 4.86
CA GLY A 41 1.50 -12.65 5.54
C GLY A 41 0.34 -12.45 4.59
N LYS A 42 -0.78 -13.10 4.89
CA LYS A 42 -2.03 -12.68 4.27
C LYS A 42 -2.21 -11.19 4.62
N ASN A 43 -2.79 -10.37 3.76
CA ASN A 43 -3.10 -8.98 4.09
C ASN A 43 -4.61 -8.74 4.02
N ASN A 44 -5.10 -7.80 4.82
CA ASN A 44 -6.45 -7.26 4.84
C ASN A 44 -6.42 -5.81 4.38
N VAL A 45 -7.40 -5.42 3.59
CA VAL A 45 -7.58 -4.04 3.14
C VAL A 45 -9.04 -3.69 3.37
N SER A 46 -9.29 -2.62 4.11
CA SER A 46 -10.64 -2.10 4.31
C SER A 46 -10.65 -0.59 4.35
N GLY A 47 -11.79 0.00 4.06
CA GLY A 47 -11.95 1.43 4.15
C GLY A 47 -13.38 1.87 3.89
N LYS A 48 -13.71 3.03 4.47
CA LYS A 48 -14.90 3.79 4.16
C LYS A 48 -14.46 5.21 3.91
N VAL A 49 -14.56 5.67 2.67
CA VAL A 49 -13.99 6.95 2.24
C VAL A 49 -15.00 7.76 1.46
N LYS A 50 -14.94 9.08 1.60
CA LYS A 50 -15.69 10.04 0.81
C LYS A 50 -14.78 10.62 -0.27
N VAL A 51 -15.23 10.57 -1.51
CA VAL A 51 -14.52 11.08 -2.69
C VAL A 51 -15.42 12.02 -3.45
N SER A 52 -14.92 13.19 -3.86
CA SER A 52 -15.67 14.13 -4.71
C SER A 52 -15.26 14.05 -6.19
N GLY A 53 -16.28 14.14 -7.03
CA GLY A 53 -16.19 14.45 -8.46
C GLY A 53 -16.60 15.89 -8.74
N ASP A 54 -16.70 16.22 -10.02
CA ASP A 54 -16.95 17.60 -10.46
C ASP A 54 -18.33 18.12 -10.03
N ASP A 55 -19.31 17.23 -9.82
CA ASP A 55 -20.69 17.61 -9.51
C ASP A 55 -21.25 16.99 -8.21
N ALA A 56 -20.53 16.07 -7.56
CA ALA A 56 -21.06 15.33 -6.41
C ALA A 56 -20.01 14.56 -5.58
N SER A 57 -20.43 13.99 -4.44
CA SER A 57 -19.52 13.35 -3.49
C SER A 57 -20.04 11.98 -3.00
N VAL A 58 -19.23 10.96 -3.22
CA VAL A 58 -19.60 9.55 -3.13
C VAL A 58 -18.95 8.91 -1.91
N TRP A 59 -19.72 8.13 -1.14
CA TRP A 59 -19.14 7.22 -0.16
C TRP A 59 -18.79 5.88 -0.81
N ILE A 60 -17.56 5.44 -0.58
CA ILE A 60 -17.02 4.18 -1.06
C ILE A 60 -16.65 3.33 0.15
N ASP A 61 -17.32 2.19 0.27
CA ASP A 61 -17.02 1.15 1.25
C ASP A 61 -16.28 0.00 0.53
N PHE A 62 -15.14 -0.43 1.06
CA PHE A 62 -14.44 -1.59 0.55
C PHE A 62 -13.88 -2.47 1.67
N THR A 63 -13.87 -3.77 1.44
CA THR A 63 -13.24 -4.76 2.33
C THR A 63 -12.72 -5.91 1.48
N ALA A 64 -11.50 -6.34 1.73
CA ALA A 64 -10.80 -7.40 1.03
C ALA A 64 -9.87 -8.12 2.02
N ALA A 65 -10.00 -9.44 2.15
CA ALA A 65 -9.23 -10.22 3.11
C ALA A 65 -8.49 -11.38 2.45
N GLY A 66 -7.28 -11.68 2.95
CA GLY A 66 -6.63 -12.96 2.71
C GLY A 66 -5.69 -13.04 1.51
N ALA A 67 -5.14 -11.93 1.01
CA ALA A 67 -4.29 -11.98 -0.19
C ALA A 67 -2.97 -12.73 0.05
N LYS A 68 -2.69 -13.71 -0.79
CA LYS A 68 -1.34 -14.15 -1.18
C LYS A 68 -1.31 -14.25 -2.70
N ASN A 69 -0.34 -13.60 -3.35
CA ASN A 69 -0.02 -13.72 -4.78
C ASN A 69 -1.24 -13.84 -5.71
N SER A 70 -1.86 -12.72 -6.08
CA SER A 70 -2.79 -12.64 -7.22
C SER A 70 -3.89 -13.70 -7.26
N ARG A 71 -4.38 -14.14 -6.08
CA ARG A 71 -5.45 -15.12 -5.95
C ARG A 71 -6.77 -14.45 -5.63
N ALA A 72 -7.85 -15.13 -6.05
CA ALA A 72 -9.22 -14.95 -5.59
C ALA A 72 -9.26 -14.71 -4.08
N ILE A 73 -9.61 -13.50 -3.67
CA ILE A 73 -9.88 -13.12 -2.28
C ILE A 73 -11.37 -12.86 -2.08
N GLY A 74 -11.85 -12.97 -0.85
CA GLY A 74 -13.21 -12.55 -0.51
C GLY A 74 -13.21 -11.08 -0.17
N GLY A 75 -14.06 -10.30 -0.85
CA GLY A 75 -14.19 -8.88 -0.57
C GLY A 75 -15.34 -8.22 -1.34
N SER A 76 -15.81 -7.09 -0.83
CA SER A 76 -16.80 -6.25 -1.49
C SER A 76 -16.26 -4.84 -1.68
N PHE A 77 -16.57 -4.26 -2.83
CA PHE A 77 -16.49 -2.83 -3.10
C PHE A 77 -17.93 -2.37 -3.32
N CYS A 78 -18.37 -1.32 -2.64
CA CYS A 78 -19.62 -0.66 -3.00
C CYS A 78 -19.44 0.86 -2.98
N CYS A 79 -19.91 1.54 -4.03
CA CYS A 79 -20.00 3.00 -4.06
C CYS A 79 -21.46 3.45 -4.07
N GLN A 80 -21.74 4.52 -3.30
CA GLN A 80 -23.00 5.26 -3.33
C GLN A 80 -22.72 6.65 -3.91
N PRO A 81 -22.96 6.83 -5.22
CA PRO A 81 -22.81 8.11 -5.87
C PRO A 81 -24.03 8.97 -5.58
N ASP A 82 -24.08 9.52 -4.37
CA ASP A 82 -24.99 10.63 -4.02
C ASP A 82 -26.42 10.18 -3.67
N GLY A 83 -27.17 11.07 -3.02
CA GLY A 83 -28.42 10.80 -2.28
C GLY A 83 -29.62 10.24 -3.07
N GLU A 84 -29.41 9.72 -4.28
CA GLU A 84 -30.40 9.06 -5.15
C GLU A 84 -30.52 7.54 -4.93
N GLY A 85 -29.69 6.94 -4.07
CA GLY A 85 -29.80 5.53 -3.70
C GLY A 85 -29.29 4.53 -4.73
N LYS A 86 -28.62 4.99 -5.78
CA LYS A 86 -27.89 4.14 -6.74
C LYS A 86 -26.68 3.52 -6.05
N LYS A 87 -26.43 2.22 -6.28
CA LYS A 87 -25.35 1.49 -5.62
C LYS A 87 -24.69 0.57 -6.62
N THR A 88 -23.40 0.79 -6.86
CA THR A 88 -22.57 -0.16 -7.60
C THR A 88 -21.87 -1.03 -6.57
N CYS A 89 -21.97 -2.36 -6.69
CA CYS A 89 -21.24 -3.31 -5.87
C CYS A 89 -20.45 -4.28 -6.75
N ALA A 90 -19.27 -4.66 -6.26
CA ALA A 90 -18.38 -5.57 -6.93
C ALA A 90 -17.72 -6.53 -5.95
N ASN A 91 -17.48 -7.75 -6.39
CA ASN A 91 -16.70 -8.71 -5.64
C ASN A 91 -15.23 -8.53 -5.99
N VAL A 92 -14.39 -8.27 -4.99
CA VAL A 92 -12.94 -8.24 -5.17
C VAL A 92 -12.49 -9.67 -5.45
N VAL A 93 -11.71 -9.88 -6.50
CA VAL A 93 -11.16 -11.19 -6.87
C VAL A 93 -9.64 -11.16 -6.71
N TYR A 94 -8.94 -10.14 -7.17
CA TYR A 94 -7.48 -10.08 -7.07
C TYR A 94 -7.04 -9.00 -6.10
N MET A 95 -6.00 -9.30 -5.31
CA MET A 95 -5.34 -8.30 -4.46
C MET A 95 -3.85 -8.51 -4.35
N LYS A 96 -3.12 -7.39 -4.30
CA LYS A 96 -1.71 -7.32 -3.95
C LYS A 96 -1.48 -6.12 -3.04
N VAL A 97 -0.64 -6.29 -2.02
CA VAL A 97 -0.29 -5.25 -1.06
C VAL A 97 1.22 -5.08 -1.07
N ASP A 98 1.67 -3.82 -1.10
CA ASP A 98 3.09 -3.45 -1.03
C ASP A 98 3.24 -2.20 -0.14
N GLY A 99 3.78 -2.40 1.06
CA GLY A 99 3.87 -1.37 2.08
C GLY A 99 2.50 -0.75 2.40
N ARG A 100 2.37 0.55 2.11
CA ARG A 100 1.16 1.35 2.35
C ARG A 100 0.17 1.35 1.18
N TYR A 101 0.47 0.60 0.13
CA TYR A 101 -0.36 0.52 -1.06
C TYR A 101 -1.05 -0.84 -1.16
N ALA A 102 -2.27 -0.83 -1.69
CA ALA A 102 -2.94 -2.04 -2.13
C ALA A 102 -3.59 -1.87 -3.50
N TRP A 103 -3.52 -2.91 -4.30
CA TRP A 103 -4.14 -3.02 -5.63
C TRP A 103 -5.20 -4.10 -5.57
N LEU A 104 -6.38 -3.76 -6.08
CA LEU A 104 -7.59 -4.56 -6.00
C LEU A 104 -8.20 -4.65 -7.40
N ALA A 105 -8.66 -5.83 -7.80
CA ALA A 105 -9.48 -5.98 -8.99
C ALA A 105 -10.62 -6.94 -8.72
N GLY A 106 -11.74 -6.73 -9.39
CA GLY A 106 -12.92 -7.54 -9.15
C GLY A 106 -14.00 -7.34 -10.20
N LYS A 107 -15.08 -8.09 -10.06
CA LYS A 107 -16.19 -8.09 -11.00
C LYS A 107 -17.40 -7.41 -10.38
N CYS A 108 -17.99 -6.47 -11.10
CA CYS A 108 -19.25 -5.84 -10.71
C CYS A 108 -20.35 -6.88 -10.62
N THR A 109 -21.00 -6.97 -9.46
CA THR A 109 -22.07 -7.93 -9.19
C THR A 109 -23.44 -7.31 -9.30
N SER A 110 -23.57 -6.04 -8.93
CA SER A 110 -24.80 -5.27 -9.12
C SER A 110 -24.48 -3.81 -9.38
N ASP A 111 -25.23 -3.20 -10.27
CA ASP A 111 -25.13 -1.78 -10.56
C ASP A 111 -26.43 -1.28 -11.19
N SER A 112 -26.82 -0.05 -10.85
CA SER A 112 -27.96 0.64 -11.45
C SER A 112 -27.61 1.37 -12.75
N SER A 113 -26.35 1.33 -13.18
CA SER A 113 -25.77 2.18 -14.23
C SER A 113 -25.17 1.39 -15.40
N GLY A 114 -25.45 0.09 -15.49
CA GLY A 114 -25.00 -0.78 -16.60
C GLY A 114 -23.57 -1.32 -16.45
N LEU A 115 -22.96 -1.23 -15.28
CA LEU A 115 -21.61 -1.78 -15.02
C LEU A 115 -21.61 -3.25 -14.60
N ALA A 116 -22.78 -3.84 -14.33
CA ALA A 116 -22.92 -5.24 -13.92
C ALA A 116 -22.19 -6.17 -14.90
N GLY A 117 -21.35 -7.07 -14.37
CA GLY A 117 -20.51 -7.96 -15.17
C GLY A 117 -19.15 -7.39 -15.57
N ARG A 118 -18.96 -6.06 -15.56
CA ARG A 118 -17.67 -5.44 -15.91
C ARG A 118 -16.64 -5.62 -14.80
N TRP A 119 -15.38 -5.61 -15.20
CA TRP A 119 -14.25 -5.64 -14.27
C TRP A 119 -13.83 -4.23 -13.86
N PHE A 120 -13.50 -4.07 -12.58
CA PHE A 120 -12.83 -2.87 -12.08
C PHE A 120 -11.39 -3.18 -11.68
N PHE A 121 -10.58 -2.14 -11.67
CA PHE A 121 -9.24 -2.15 -11.12
C PHE A 121 -9.03 -0.88 -10.28
N MET A 122 -8.52 -1.06 -9.07
CA MET A 122 -8.41 -0.03 -8.06
C MET A 122 -7.04 -0.09 -7.39
N ALA A 123 -6.47 1.06 -7.08
CA ALA A 123 -5.32 1.17 -6.19
C ALA A 123 -5.68 2.10 -5.03
N VAL A 124 -5.20 1.78 -3.84
CA VAL A 124 -5.38 2.58 -2.63
C VAL A 124 -4.04 2.83 -1.97
N HIS A 125 -3.89 4.00 -1.36
CA HIS A 125 -2.74 4.38 -0.55
C HIS A 125 -3.22 4.87 0.81
N ASP A 126 -2.73 4.21 1.86
CA ASP A 126 -2.90 4.64 3.25
C ASP A 126 -1.75 5.60 3.61
N GLY A 127 -2.06 6.86 3.88
CA GLY A 127 -1.12 7.89 4.31
C GLY A 127 -0.45 7.61 5.65
N GLY A 128 -0.90 6.58 6.37
CA GLY A 128 -0.31 6.05 7.60
C GLY A 128 -0.86 6.69 8.88
N THR A 129 -1.80 7.63 8.78
CA THR A 129 -2.54 8.12 9.95
C THR A 129 -4.03 8.08 9.61
N PRO A 130 -4.78 7.14 10.20
CA PRO A 130 -6.22 7.08 10.03
C PRO A 130 -6.86 8.45 10.31
N GLY A 131 -7.65 8.95 9.36
CA GLY A 131 -8.39 10.21 9.46
C GLY A 131 -7.65 11.43 8.91
N TYR A 132 -6.48 11.26 8.28
CA TYR A 132 -5.75 12.32 7.61
C TYR A 132 -5.88 12.23 6.08
N LEU A 133 -6.10 13.39 5.44
CA LEU A 133 -6.39 13.60 4.00
C LEU A 133 -5.24 13.25 3.02
N ALA A 134 -4.22 12.51 3.47
CA ALA A 134 -3.12 12.06 2.61
C ALA A 134 -3.42 10.73 1.90
N ASP A 135 -4.61 10.17 2.13
CA ASP A 135 -5.09 8.96 1.48
C ASP A 135 -5.51 9.23 0.04
N HIS A 136 -5.15 8.30 -0.84
CA HIS A 136 -5.48 8.38 -2.26
C HIS A 136 -6.19 7.12 -2.74
N LEU A 137 -7.16 7.33 -3.62
CA LEU A 137 -7.88 6.29 -4.34
C LEU A 137 -7.68 6.49 -5.84
N TRP A 138 -7.34 5.42 -6.53
CA TRP A 138 -7.38 5.35 -7.98
C TRP A 138 -8.34 4.26 -8.39
N LEU A 139 -9.28 4.53 -9.30
CA LEU A 139 -10.30 3.55 -9.73
C LEU A 139 -10.62 3.71 -11.21
N ASP A 140 -10.55 2.61 -11.97
CA ASP A 140 -11.00 2.53 -13.36
C ASP A 140 -11.89 1.30 -13.58
N TRP A 141 -12.83 1.44 -14.52
CA TRP A 141 -13.65 0.34 -15.06
C TRP A 141 -13.08 -0.11 -16.40
N LEU A 142 -12.80 -1.40 -16.54
CA LEU A 142 -12.29 -1.95 -17.78
C LEU A 142 -13.41 -2.10 -18.82
N PRO A 143 -13.08 -2.04 -20.12
CA PRO A 143 -14.01 -2.39 -21.18
C PRO A 143 -14.61 -3.79 -20.98
N ASP A 144 -15.85 -3.99 -21.44
CA ASP A 144 -16.50 -5.30 -21.40
C ASP A 144 -15.97 -6.19 -22.54
N THR A 145 -14.85 -6.86 -22.28
CA THR A 145 -14.18 -7.73 -23.24
C THR A 145 -13.85 -9.09 -22.60
N PRO A 146 -13.72 -10.16 -23.41
CA PRO A 146 -13.40 -11.50 -22.89
C PRO A 146 -12.10 -11.59 -22.09
N ASP A 147 -11.14 -10.69 -22.36
CA ASP A 147 -9.84 -10.62 -21.71
C ASP A 147 -9.79 -9.69 -20.49
N ALA A 148 -10.90 -9.00 -20.14
CA ALA A 148 -10.94 -8.00 -19.08
C ALA A 148 -10.44 -8.52 -17.73
N GLU A 149 -10.77 -9.78 -17.39
CA GLU A 149 -10.25 -10.45 -16.19
C GLU A 149 -8.72 -10.54 -16.19
N SER A 150 -8.16 -11.04 -17.30
CA SER A 150 -6.72 -11.22 -17.45
C SER A 150 -5.98 -9.88 -17.41
N VAL A 151 -6.57 -8.84 -17.98
CA VAL A 151 -6.04 -7.46 -17.93
C VAL A 151 -6.07 -6.96 -16.50
N ALA A 152 -7.18 -7.10 -15.79
CA ALA A 152 -7.31 -6.66 -14.40
C ALA A 152 -6.28 -7.34 -13.49
N LYS A 153 -6.12 -8.67 -13.63
CA LYS A 153 -5.11 -9.44 -12.90
C LYS A 153 -3.70 -8.93 -13.19
N ARG A 154 -3.34 -8.76 -14.46
CA ARG A 154 -2.01 -8.26 -14.86
C ARG A 154 -1.73 -6.87 -14.26
N LYS A 155 -2.73 -5.98 -14.26
CA LYS A 155 -2.60 -4.63 -13.67
C LYS A 155 -2.31 -4.69 -12.16
N VAL A 156 -2.99 -5.57 -11.42
CA VAL A 156 -2.70 -5.83 -9.99
C VAL A 156 -1.29 -6.41 -9.81
N GLU A 157 -0.89 -7.36 -10.65
CA GLU A 157 0.44 -7.99 -10.59
C GLU A 157 1.58 -7.00 -10.80
N ASN A 158 1.40 -6.10 -11.77
CA ASN A 158 2.35 -5.07 -12.16
C ASN A 158 2.30 -3.82 -11.30
N LEU A 159 1.41 -3.76 -10.30
CA LEU A 159 1.27 -2.60 -9.40
C LEU A 159 0.92 -1.31 -10.17
N GLU A 160 0.15 -1.42 -11.25
CA GLU A 160 -0.24 -0.27 -12.08
C GLU A 160 -1.18 0.65 -11.29
N LYS A 161 -1.08 1.97 -11.46
CA LYS A 161 -2.09 2.90 -10.90
C LYS A 161 -3.09 3.26 -12.00
N PRO A 162 -4.40 3.13 -11.75
CA PRO A 162 -5.43 3.72 -12.62
C PRO A 162 -5.15 5.21 -12.88
N ALA A 163 -5.60 5.74 -14.01
CA ALA A 163 -5.32 7.14 -14.34
C ALA A 163 -6.12 8.12 -13.46
N ASN A 164 -7.31 7.71 -13.03
CA ASN A 164 -8.25 8.52 -12.28
C ASN A 164 -7.87 8.59 -10.78
N ASN A 165 -6.93 9.48 -10.44
CA ASN A 165 -6.55 9.77 -9.06
C ASN A 165 -7.59 10.65 -8.38
N LYS A 166 -8.07 10.21 -7.22
CA LYS A 166 -8.96 10.97 -6.36
C LYS A 166 -8.39 11.04 -4.95
N SER A 167 -8.22 12.28 -4.46
CA SER A 167 -7.95 12.53 -3.05
C SER A 167 -9.20 12.22 -2.22
N ILE A 168 -8.99 11.67 -1.03
CA ILE A 168 -10.06 11.35 -0.10
C ILE A 168 -10.36 12.57 0.78
N GLU A 169 -11.62 12.97 0.83
CA GLU A 169 -12.07 14.13 1.61
C GLU A 169 -12.35 13.81 3.07
N ALA A 170 -12.74 12.57 3.34
CA ALA A 170 -13.06 12.10 4.69
C ALA A 170 -13.06 10.58 4.73
N GLY A 171 -12.85 10.02 5.92
CA GLY A 171 -12.85 8.58 6.13
C GLY A 171 -11.45 8.03 6.32
N ASN A 172 -11.36 6.69 6.36
CA ASN A 172 -10.13 5.98 6.69
C ASN A 172 -9.89 4.85 5.70
N ILE A 173 -8.63 4.67 5.31
CA ILE A 173 -8.11 3.46 4.70
C ILE A 173 -7.28 2.71 5.73
N VAL A 174 -7.42 1.38 5.75
CA VAL A 174 -6.64 0.48 6.60
C VAL A 174 -6.06 -0.62 5.72
N VAL A 175 -4.72 -0.65 5.63
CA VAL A 175 -3.97 -1.73 4.99
C VAL A 175 -3.18 -2.46 6.06
N GLU A 176 -3.67 -3.63 6.48
CA GLU A 176 -3.09 -4.39 7.58
C GLU A 176 -2.58 -5.76 7.13
N PRO A 177 -1.46 -6.25 7.69
CA PRO A 177 -1.15 -7.67 7.61
C PRO A 177 -2.18 -8.48 8.42
N CYS A 178 -2.71 -9.55 7.85
CA CYS A 178 -3.49 -10.55 8.58
C CYS A 178 -2.63 -11.14 9.69
N LYS A 179 -3.23 -11.21 10.88
CA LYS A 179 -2.69 -11.91 12.04
C LYS A 179 -2.77 -13.42 11.87
#